data_AF-A0A1G6S9S1-F1
#
_entry.id   AF-A0A1G6S9S1-F1
#
_cell.length_a   1.000
_cell.length_b   1.000
_cell.length_c   1.000
_cell.angle_alpha   90.00
_cell.angle_beta   90.00
_cell.angle_gamma   90.00
#
_symmetry.space_group_name_H-M   'P 1'
#
loop_
_entity.id
_entity.type
_entity.pdbx_description
1 polymer ?
#
loop_
_entity_poly.entity_id
_entity_poly.type
_entity_poly.pdbx_seq_one_letter_code
_entity_poly.pdbx_strand_id
1 'polypeptide(L)'
;MRENILFYTDILKDLAPLIISLIAIWLTSRYQKHTQKLADDRMMKDLFTEFNQRYDLINNKLDIISKLSIEEWNGLKAKDREKKEGVVIDFFNICAEEYYWHKEGRINGNIWVSWNKGMNDIFNKSKVIQGLWAEECENEGYKSYYISHKNEIFRKA
;
A
#
# COMPACT_ATOMS: atom_id res chain seq x y z
N MET A 1 -52.88 -42.28 -12.83
CA MET A 1 -52.03 -42.14 -11.63
C MET A 1 -50.58 -42.56 -11.89
N ARG A 2 -50.34 -43.76 -12.45
CA ARG A 2 -48.99 -44.28 -12.76
C ARG A 2 -48.23 -43.48 -13.84
N GLU A 3 -48.92 -43.00 -14.87
CA GLU A 3 -48.32 -42.20 -15.96
C GLU A 3 -47.86 -40.81 -15.50
N ASN A 4 -48.64 -40.15 -14.63
CA ASN A 4 -48.22 -38.88 -14.02
C ASN A 4 -46.95 -39.06 -13.17
N ILE A 5 -46.85 -40.15 -12.42
CA ILE A 5 -45.65 -40.45 -11.60
C ILE A 5 -44.42 -40.64 -12.49
N LEU A 6 -44.54 -41.39 -13.59
CA LEU A 6 -43.44 -41.61 -14.54
C LEU A 6 -42.99 -40.30 -15.20
N PHE A 7 -43.94 -39.46 -15.60
CA PHE A 7 -43.67 -38.14 -16.17
C PHE A 7 -42.90 -37.22 -15.20
N TYR A 8 -43.30 -37.16 -13.93
CA TYR A 8 -42.58 -36.37 -12.93
C TYR A 8 -41.18 -36.93 -12.65
N THR A 9 -41.00 -38.26 -12.64
CA THR A 9 -39.68 -38.87 -12.41
C THR A 9 -38.69 -38.64 -13.54
N ASP A 10 -39.16 -38.61 -14.79
CA ASP A 10 -38.30 -38.35 -15.94
C ASP A 10 -37.89 -36.87 -16.01
N ILE A 11 -38.83 -35.95 -15.74
CA ILE A 11 -38.54 -34.52 -15.61
C ILE A 11 -37.53 -34.25 -14.49
N LEU A 12 -37.65 -34.92 -13.33
CA LEU A 12 -36.73 -34.78 -12.21
C LEU A 12 -35.32 -35.30 -12.54
N LYS A 13 -35.21 -36.38 -13.32
CA LYS A 13 -33.91 -36.92 -13.76
C LYS A 13 -33.18 -35.96 -14.68
N ASP A 14 -33.90 -35.27 -15.57
CA ASP A 14 -33.29 -34.33 -16.51
C ASP A 14 -32.96 -32.99 -15.83
N LEU A 15 -33.73 -32.57 -14.82
CA LEU A 15 -33.49 -31.34 -14.05
C LEU A 15 -32.42 -31.53 -12.94
N ALA A 16 -32.23 -32.73 -12.41
CA ALA A 16 -31.28 -32.97 -11.32
C ALA A 16 -29.84 -32.55 -11.67
N PRO A 17 -29.26 -32.88 -12.84
CA PRO A 17 -27.94 -32.40 -13.24
C PRO A 17 -27.84 -30.88 -13.28
N LEU A 18 -28.88 -30.19 -13.80
CA LEU A 18 -28.92 -28.72 -13.85
C LEU A 18 -28.92 -28.12 -12.44
N ILE A 19 -29.73 -28.65 -11.53
CA ILE A 19 -29.77 -28.20 -10.13
C ILE A 19 -28.42 -28.43 -9.45
N ILE A 20 -27.81 -29.60 -9.63
CA ILE A 20 -26.49 -29.92 -9.07
C ILE A 20 -25.42 -28.97 -9.61
N SER A 21 -25.41 -28.73 -10.93
CA SER A 21 -24.47 -27.79 -11.55
C SER A 21 -24.65 -26.37 -11.02
N LEU A 22 -25.88 -25.90 -10.86
CA LEU A 22 -26.15 -24.57 -10.30
C LEU A 22 -25.66 -24.45 -8.84
N ILE A 23 -25.91 -25.47 -8.02
CA ILE A 23 -25.41 -25.52 -6.64
C ILE A 23 -23.87 -25.53 -6.62
N ALA A 24 -23.25 -26.34 -7.48
CA ALA A 24 -21.79 -26.41 -7.58
C ALA A 24 -21.19 -25.06 -7.99
N ILE A 25 -21.73 -24.41 -9.03
CA ILE A 25 -21.29 -23.07 -9.48
C ILE A 25 -21.44 -22.05 -8.34
N TRP A 26 -22.56 -22.09 -7.62
CA TRP A 26 -22.79 -21.19 -6.49
C TRP A 26 -21.77 -21.42 -5.36
N LEU A 27 -21.56 -22.67 -4.95
CA LEU A 27 -20.59 -23.05 -3.92
C LEU A 27 -19.16 -22.66 -4.32
N THR A 28 -18.74 -22.99 -5.55
CA THR A 28 -17.41 -22.63 -6.07
C THR A 28 -17.21 -21.13 -6.12
N SER A 29 -18.21 -20.37 -6.60
CA SER A 29 -18.14 -18.91 -6.64
C SER A 29 -18.00 -18.30 -5.24
N ARG A 30 -18.71 -18.85 -4.26
CA ARG A 30 -18.62 -18.41 -2.85
C ARG A 30 -17.26 -18.74 -2.26
N TYR A 31 -16.77 -19.95 -2.48
CA TYR A 31 -15.45 -20.39 -2.02
C TYR A 31 -14.33 -19.54 -2.63
N GLN A 32 -14.37 -19.31 -3.95
CA GLN A 32 -13.36 -18.50 -4.64
C GLN A 32 -13.34 -17.06 -4.13
N LYS A 33 -14.51 -16.42 -3.93
CA LYS A 33 -14.59 -15.08 -3.33
C LYS A 33 -14.00 -15.06 -1.91
N HIS A 34 -14.27 -16.09 -1.12
CA HIS A 34 -13.74 -16.17 0.24
C HIS A 34 -12.21 -16.35 0.24
N THR A 35 -11.70 -17.26 -0.58
CA THR A 35 -10.26 -17.51 -0.72
C THR A 35 -9.52 -16.28 -1.24
N GLN A 36 -10.08 -15.58 -2.22
CA GLN A 36 -9.52 -14.32 -2.71
C GLN A 36 -9.44 -13.28 -1.59
N LYS A 37 -10.52 -13.10 -0.81
CA LYS A 37 -10.53 -12.20 0.33
C LYS A 37 -9.46 -12.56 1.37
N LEU A 38 -9.28 -13.85 1.68
CA LEU A 38 -8.23 -14.29 2.60
C LEU A 38 -6.82 -14.01 2.07
N ALA A 39 -6.60 -14.14 0.77
CA ALA A 39 -5.33 -13.80 0.14
C ALA A 39 -5.07 -12.28 0.21
N ASP A 40 -6.08 -11.46 -0.06
CA ASP A 40 -5.99 -10.00 0.04
C ASP A 40 -5.74 -9.55 1.48
N ASP A 41 -6.45 -10.12 2.47
CA ASP A 41 -6.27 -9.82 3.89
C ASP A 41 -4.85 -10.22 4.37
N ARG A 42 -4.28 -11.33 3.86
CA ARG A 42 -2.89 -11.73 4.13
C ARG A 42 -1.88 -10.78 3.51
N MET A 43 -2.04 -10.46 2.23
CA MET A 43 -1.16 -9.51 1.54
C MET A 43 -1.15 -8.15 2.25
N MET A 44 -2.33 -7.65 2.66
CA MET A 44 -2.44 -6.41 3.42
C MET A 44 -1.70 -6.51 4.77
N LYS A 45 -1.84 -7.62 5.50
CA LYS A 45 -1.13 -7.84 6.75
C LYS A 45 0.39 -7.85 6.54
N ASP A 46 0.86 -8.49 5.47
CA ASP A 46 2.29 -8.58 5.16
C ASP A 46 2.86 -7.19 4.83
N LEU A 47 2.21 -6.44 3.94
CA LEU A 47 2.56 -5.04 3.65
C LEU A 47 2.57 -4.17 4.91
N PHE A 48 1.51 -4.26 5.72
CA PHE A 48 1.41 -3.51 6.97
C PHE A 48 2.56 -3.86 7.92
N THR A 49 2.91 -5.13 8.02
CA THR A 49 4.00 -5.58 8.91
C THR A 49 5.35 -5.08 8.40
N GLU A 50 5.61 -5.23 7.10
CA GLU A 50 6.88 -4.84 6.49
C GLU A 50 7.13 -3.34 6.59
N PHE A 51 6.15 -2.50 6.23
CA PHE A 51 6.31 -1.05 6.28
C PHE A 51 6.49 -0.55 7.71
N ASN A 52 5.72 -1.06 8.67
CA ASN A 52 5.89 -0.66 10.07
C ASN A 52 7.26 -1.09 10.61
N GLN A 53 7.71 -2.31 10.32
CA GLN A 53 9.03 -2.76 10.75
C GLN A 53 10.16 -1.89 10.19
N ARG A 54 10.10 -1.54 8.90
CA ARG A 54 11.08 -0.65 8.27
C ARG A 54 11.02 0.77 8.82
N TYR A 55 9.81 1.28 9.03
CA TYR A 55 9.60 2.59 9.62
C TYR A 55 10.11 2.65 11.07
N ASP A 56 9.90 1.62 11.88
CA ASP A 56 10.39 1.53 13.26
C ASP A 56 11.92 1.61 13.37
N LEU A 57 12.66 1.16 12.34
CA LEU A 57 14.12 1.27 12.29
C LEU A 57 14.63 2.71 12.09
N ILE A 58 13.78 3.58 11.53
CA ILE A 58 14.15 4.94 11.14
C ILE A 58 13.40 6.02 11.91
N ASN A 59 12.22 5.74 12.49
CA ASN A 59 11.29 6.74 13.01
C ASN A 59 11.91 7.73 14.01
N ASN A 60 12.71 7.25 14.97
CA ASN A 60 13.35 8.07 15.98
C ASN A 60 14.45 8.95 15.37
N LYS A 61 15.19 8.43 14.39
CA LYS A 61 16.24 9.18 13.68
C LYS A 61 15.60 10.24 12.78
N LEU A 62 14.53 9.86 12.08
CA LEU A 62 13.75 10.75 11.23
C LEU A 62 13.12 11.88 12.05
N ASP A 63 12.61 11.60 13.26
CA ASP A 63 12.07 12.63 14.15
C ASP A 63 13.15 13.66 14.54
N ILE A 64 14.36 13.20 14.89
CA ILE A 64 15.51 14.09 15.17
C ILE A 64 15.81 14.97 13.95
N ILE A 65 15.92 14.37 12.76
CA ILE A 65 16.22 15.10 11.52
C ILE A 65 15.12 16.12 11.21
N SER A 66 13.86 15.74 11.42
CA SER A 66 12.71 16.58 11.11
C SER A 66 12.64 17.87 11.94
N LYS A 67 13.36 17.91 13.07
CA LYS A 67 13.45 19.06 13.98
C LYS A 67 14.63 19.97 13.70
N LEU A 68 15.56 19.57 12.82
CA LEU A 68 16.73 20.38 12.49
C LEU A 68 16.35 21.63 11.70
N SER A 69 16.98 22.74 12.05
CA SER A 69 17.01 23.93 11.20
C SER A 69 17.95 23.72 10.00
N ILE A 70 17.84 24.58 8.99
CA ILE A 70 18.75 24.55 7.82
C ILE A 70 20.19 24.88 8.25
N GLU A 71 20.36 25.79 9.19
CA GLU A 71 21.67 26.17 9.74
C GLU A 71 22.31 24.99 10.47
N GLU A 72 21.54 24.27 11.29
CA GLU A 72 22.01 23.07 11.98
C GLU A 72 22.39 21.97 10.98
N TRP A 73 21.57 21.74 9.97
CA TRP A 73 21.86 20.79 8.88
C TRP A 73 23.15 21.14 8.14
N ASN A 74 23.32 22.42 7.79
CA ASN A 74 24.48 22.93 7.08
C ASN A 74 25.76 22.91 7.94
N GLY A 75 25.63 23.00 9.27
CA GLY A 75 26.72 22.87 10.23
C GLY A 75 27.16 21.44 10.53
N LEU A 76 26.42 20.41 10.09
CA LEU A 76 26.80 19.01 10.28
C LEU A 76 28.11 18.67 9.57
N LYS A 77 28.93 17.85 10.24
CA LYS A 77 30.08 17.20 9.59
C LYS A 77 29.57 16.33 8.43
N ALA A 78 30.33 16.27 7.33
CA ALA A 78 29.94 15.54 6.12
C ALA A 78 29.43 14.11 6.42
N LYS A 79 30.19 13.35 7.21
CA LYS A 79 29.81 11.97 7.61
C LYS A 79 28.50 11.89 8.41
N ASP A 80 28.19 12.90 9.22
CA ASP A 80 26.96 12.93 10.00
C ASP A 80 25.76 13.41 9.18
N ARG A 81 26.00 14.22 8.14
CA ARG A 81 25.00 14.61 7.16
C ARG A 81 24.62 13.42 6.29
N GLU A 82 25.60 12.75 5.70
CA GLU A 82 25.42 11.56 4.84
C GLU A 82 24.58 10.48 5.53
N LYS A 83 24.87 10.18 6.81
CA LYS A 83 24.08 9.22 7.59
C LYS A 83 22.62 9.64 7.78
N LYS A 84 22.36 10.93 7.98
CA LYS A 84 21.00 11.44 8.18
C LYS A 84 20.25 11.53 6.86
N GLU A 85 20.94 11.89 5.79
CA GLU A 85 20.41 11.88 4.44
C GLU A 85 19.94 10.47 4.06
N GLY A 86 20.74 9.43 4.32
CA GLY A 86 20.32 8.04 4.11
C GLY A 86 19.03 7.66 4.85
N VAL A 87 18.83 8.16 6.08
CA VAL A 87 17.58 7.95 6.83
C VAL A 87 16.38 8.61 6.14
N VAL A 88 16.56 9.80 5.55
CA VAL A 88 15.50 10.51 4.82
C VAL A 88 15.21 9.84 3.47
N ILE A 89 16.24 9.33 2.79
CA ILE A 89 16.08 8.55 1.55
C ILE A 89 15.30 7.25 1.84
N ASP A 90 15.64 6.54 2.93
CA ASP A 90 14.88 5.36 3.37
C ASP A 90 13.41 5.69 3.63
N PHE A 91 13.14 6.86 4.24
CA PHE A 91 11.77 7.36 4.43
C PHE A 91 11.06 7.60 3.09
N PHE A 92 11.71 8.26 2.11
CA PHE A 92 11.11 8.47 0.78
C PHE A 92 10.82 7.16 0.06
N ASN A 93 11.71 6.17 0.16
CA ASN A 93 11.51 4.85 -0.42
C ASN A 93 10.30 4.14 0.19
N ILE A 94 10.16 4.16 1.52
CA ILE A 94 8.99 3.58 2.21
C ILE A 94 7.70 4.26 1.71
N CYS A 95 7.66 5.59 1.69
CA CYS A 95 6.47 6.33 1.23
C CYS A 95 6.11 6.03 -0.23
N ALA A 96 7.11 5.86 -1.09
CA ALA A 96 6.92 5.53 -2.49
C ALA A 96 6.38 4.12 -2.70
N GLU A 97 6.88 3.15 -1.94
CA GLU A 97 6.38 1.78 -1.97
C GLU A 97 4.95 1.69 -1.43
N GLU A 98 4.65 2.38 -0.33
CA GLU A 98 3.28 2.48 0.21
C GLU A 98 2.33 3.12 -0.83
N TYR A 99 2.77 4.16 -1.54
CA TYR A 99 1.98 4.75 -2.61
C TYR A 99 1.76 3.82 -3.80
N TYR A 100 2.81 3.10 -4.21
CA TYR A 100 2.73 2.10 -5.27
C TYR A 100 1.69 1.03 -4.94
N TRP A 101 1.76 0.42 -3.75
CA TRP A 101 0.81 -0.62 -3.36
C TRP A 101 -0.62 -0.10 -3.14
N HIS A 102 -0.77 1.18 -2.81
CA HIS A 102 -2.08 1.83 -2.84
C HIS A 102 -2.64 1.93 -4.25
N LYS A 103 -1.84 2.35 -5.24
CA LYS A 103 -2.25 2.39 -6.65
C LYS A 103 -2.62 1.02 -7.20
N GLU A 104 -1.89 -0.01 -6.79
CA GLU A 104 -2.20 -1.41 -7.13
C GLU A 104 -3.46 -1.95 -6.43
N GLY A 105 -4.16 -1.13 -5.64
CA GLY A 105 -5.38 -1.50 -4.94
C GLY A 105 -5.16 -2.47 -3.78
N ARG A 106 -3.90 -2.68 -3.35
CA ARG A 106 -3.55 -3.60 -2.27
C ARG A 106 -3.65 -2.95 -0.89
N ILE A 107 -3.46 -1.63 -0.81
CA ILE A 107 -3.67 -0.86 0.41
C ILE A 107 -5.06 -0.23 0.37
N ASN A 108 -5.88 -0.53 1.38
CA ASN A 108 -7.20 0.04 1.58
C ASN A 108 -7.15 1.58 1.60
N GLY A 109 -8.10 2.23 0.92
CA GLY A 109 -8.13 3.70 0.83
C GLY A 109 -8.14 4.45 2.17
N ASN A 110 -8.81 3.92 3.19
CA ASN A 110 -8.83 4.56 4.52
C ASN A 110 -7.46 4.47 5.22
N ILE A 111 -6.76 3.35 5.04
CA ILE A 111 -5.39 3.16 5.54
C ILE A 111 -4.47 4.12 4.81
N TRP A 112 -4.55 4.15 3.48
CA TRP A 112 -3.75 5.08 2.66
C TRP A 112 -3.97 6.54 3.07
N VAL A 113 -5.20 7.00 3.27
CA VAL A 113 -5.49 8.37 3.71
C VAL A 113 -4.76 8.69 5.02
N SER A 114 -4.72 7.73 5.95
CA SER A 114 -4.06 7.90 7.25
C SER A 114 -2.54 7.95 7.12
N TRP A 115 -1.97 7.04 6.32
CA TRP A 115 -0.54 6.99 6.06
C TRP A 115 -0.05 8.20 5.29
N ASN A 116 -0.71 8.53 4.17
CA ASN A 116 -0.40 9.71 3.36
C ASN A 116 -0.45 11.00 4.18
N LYS A 117 -1.39 11.12 5.13
CA LYS A 117 -1.42 12.23 6.08
C LYS A 117 -0.15 12.26 6.94
N GLY A 118 0.23 11.14 7.56
CA GLY A 118 1.45 11.06 8.37
C GLY A 118 2.72 11.40 7.61
N MET A 119 2.87 10.89 6.38
CA MET A 119 3.99 11.21 5.49
C MET A 119 4.08 12.72 5.22
N ASN A 120 2.94 13.33 4.85
CA ASN A 120 2.87 14.75 4.55
C ASN A 120 3.04 15.63 5.79
N ASP A 121 2.62 15.19 6.97
CA ASP A 121 2.87 15.91 8.24
C ASP A 121 4.38 15.96 8.54
N ILE A 122 5.12 14.88 8.31
CA ILE A 122 6.59 14.83 8.47
C ILE A 122 7.29 15.68 7.41
N PHE A 123 6.85 15.57 6.16
CA PHE A 123 7.40 16.36 5.05
C PHE A 123 7.20 17.87 5.27
N ASN A 124 5.99 18.27 5.67
CA ASN A 124 5.65 19.69 5.78
C ASN A 124 6.27 20.39 6.99
N LYS A 125 6.59 19.66 8.07
CA LYS A 125 7.21 20.24 9.28
C LYS A 125 8.71 20.52 9.15
N SER A 126 9.41 19.95 8.15
CA SER A 126 10.87 20.06 8.03
C SER A 126 11.32 20.65 6.70
N LYS A 127 12.06 21.77 6.76
CA LYS A 127 12.72 22.35 5.57
C LYS A 127 13.87 21.52 5.04
N VAL A 128 14.56 20.80 5.93
CA VAL A 128 15.63 19.87 5.56
C VAL A 128 15.07 18.75 4.67
N ILE A 129 14.00 18.08 5.12
CA ILE A 129 13.36 16.99 4.36
C ILE A 129 12.80 17.51 3.03
N GLN A 130 12.20 18.71 3.01
CA GLN A 130 11.75 19.35 1.76
C GLN A 130 12.89 19.61 0.79
N GLY A 131 14.05 20.07 1.28
CA GLY A 131 15.24 20.29 0.48
C GLY A 131 15.77 19.00 -0.14
N LEU A 132 15.92 17.96 0.67
CA LEU A 132 16.37 16.65 0.20
C LEU A 132 15.42 16.04 -0.86
N TRP A 133 14.11 16.17 -0.69
CA TRP A 133 13.16 15.73 -1.73
C TRP A 133 13.31 16.53 -3.02
N ALA A 134 13.57 17.84 -2.91
CA ALA A 134 13.78 18.68 -4.09
C ALA A 134 15.03 18.25 -4.85
N GLU A 135 16.12 17.93 -4.13
CA GLU A 135 17.37 17.39 -4.68
C GLU A 135 17.12 16.03 -5.37
N GLU A 136 16.44 15.09 -4.71
CA GLU A 136 16.06 13.79 -5.30
C GLU A 136 15.15 13.94 -6.54
N CYS A 137 14.37 15.01 -6.63
CA CYS A 137 13.52 15.27 -7.78
C CYS A 137 14.25 15.91 -8.96
N GLU A 138 15.48 16.38 -8.79
CA GLU A 138 16.27 16.96 -9.88
C GLU A 138 16.49 15.93 -10.99
N ASN A 139 16.59 16.40 -12.23
CA ASN A 139 16.82 15.55 -13.42
C ASN A 139 15.84 14.37 -13.55
N GLU A 140 14.58 14.58 -13.15
CA GLU A 140 13.53 13.55 -13.13
C GLU A 140 13.79 12.37 -12.16
N GLY A 141 14.63 12.57 -11.13
CA GLY A 141 14.96 11.54 -10.16
C GLY A 141 13.74 10.98 -9.42
N TYR A 142 12.64 11.75 -9.30
CA TYR A 142 11.36 11.27 -8.77
C TYR A 142 10.82 9.98 -9.46
N LYS A 143 11.25 9.68 -10.70
CA LYS A 143 10.88 8.44 -11.39
C LYS A 143 11.40 7.17 -10.71
N SER A 144 12.47 7.26 -9.90
CA SER A 144 12.96 6.14 -9.09
C SER A 144 11.98 5.75 -7.97
N TYR A 145 11.02 6.61 -7.65
CA TYR A 145 10.01 6.45 -6.61
C TYR A 145 8.64 6.01 -7.15
N TYR A 146 8.59 5.33 -8.29
CA TYR A 146 7.36 4.79 -8.89
C TYR A 146 6.27 5.85 -9.18
N ILE A 147 6.66 7.11 -9.40
CA ILE A 147 5.76 8.23 -9.67
C ILE A 147 6.08 8.92 -11.00
N SER A 148 5.05 9.51 -11.59
CA SER A 148 5.12 10.26 -12.85
C SER A 148 5.28 11.76 -12.65
N HIS A 149 4.89 12.27 -11.48
CA HIS A 149 4.99 13.67 -11.07
C HIS A 149 5.47 13.77 -9.63
N LYS A 150 6.40 14.69 -9.36
CA LYS A 150 7.02 14.90 -8.03
C LYS A 150 6.06 15.22 -6.86
N ASN A 151 4.81 15.60 -7.15
CA ASN A 151 3.80 15.99 -6.14
C ASN A 151 2.77 14.89 -5.85
N GLU A 152 2.99 13.67 -6.35
CA GLU A 152 2.05 12.55 -6.16
C GLU A 152 2.02 12.06 -4.71
N ILE A 153 3.18 11.95 -4.07
CA ILE A 153 3.36 11.49 -2.68
C ILE A 153 3.38 12.68 -1.72
N PHE A 154 4.31 13.61 -1.93
CA PHE A 154 4.53 14.75 -1.05
C PHE A 154 3.93 16.03 -1.64
N ARG A 155 3.12 16.72 -0.85
CA ARG A 155 2.46 17.97 -1.22
C ARG A 155 2.81 19.02 -0.18
N LYS A 156 3.40 20.11 -0.66
CA LYS A 156 3.66 21.28 0.16
C LYS A 156 2.32 21.90 0.58
N ALA A 157 2.11 22.04 1.88
CA ALA A 157 0.98 22.75 2.45
C ALA A 157 1.08 24.27 2.22
#